data_AF-A8NA69-F1
#
_entry.id   AF-A8NA69-F1
#
_cell.length_a   1.000
_cell.length_b   1.000
_cell.length_c   1.000
_cell.angle_alpha   90.00
_cell.angle_beta   90.00
_cell.angle_gamma   90.00
#
_symmetry.space_group_name_H-M   'P 1'
#
loop_
_entity.id
_entity.type
_entity.pdbx_description
1 polymer ?
#
loop_
_entity_poly.entity_id
_entity_poly.type
_entity_poly.pdbx_seq_one_letter_code
_entity_poly.pdbx_strand_id
1 'polypeptide(L)'
;MPYPAPNRKPMRERMEEYINDLQDRIVTAFEELDPKSPPFKRDSWVRSQGGTGRSCVFAAPVDEGATGSDTHQSVLEKAGVNISVVHGVLPPAAIRQMRADHSSMPLPERKEGLPFFASGLSLVVHPRNPNAPTVHANYRYFEITEPVEEGDESDEGAEGSGQEKKKRGKVLAWWFGGGCDLTPSYLYEEDAVHFHKTIKDACDKHGPQLYPTFKKWCDEYFYIVHREETRGVGGIFFDDLNTGPHLRFPSSSAASKRPSSPEELFEFVKDLGDSFIPSYLPILQRRHSQPFTPRQRRWQLIRRGRYVEFNLVYDRGTKFGLMTPGARIESILMSLPETARWEYMSDMGQDEGSEEAKLLKVLKHPREWV
;
A
#
# COMPACT_ATOMS: atom_id res chain seq x y z
N MET A 1 43.57 8.53 -4.75
CA MET A 1 42.58 8.76 -3.68
C MET A 1 41.21 8.80 -4.34
N PRO A 2 40.31 7.84 -4.12
CA PRO A 2 38.93 8.01 -4.54
C PRO A 2 38.32 9.13 -3.68
N TYR A 3 37.64 10.07 -4.33
CA TYR A 3 36.84 11.09 -3.64
C TYR A 3 35.88 10.40 -2.66
N PRO A 4 35.68 10.93 -1.43
CA PRO A 4 34.66 10.40 -0.54
C PRO A 4 33.32 10.47 -1.27
N ALA A 5 32.59 9.35 -1.30
CA ALA A 5 31.24 9.31 -1.84
C ALA A 5 30.43 10.45 -1.18
N PRO A 6 29.58 11.18 -1.94
CA PRO A 6 28.81 12.27 -1.37
C PRO A 6 28.04 11.74 -0.15
N ASN A 7 28.09 12.49 0.95
CA ASN A 7 27.45 12.18 2.22
C ASN A 7 25.93 12.03 1.99
N ARG A 8 25.49 10.84 1.59
CA ARG A 8 24.10 10.54 1.23
C ARG A 8 23.31 10.36 2.52
N LYS A 9 22.12 10.98 2.56
CA LYS A 9 21.17 10.77 3.65
C LYS A 9 20.92 9.26 3.85
N PRO A 10 20.80 8.79 5.10
CA PRO A 10 20.41 7.41 5.40
C PRO A 10 19.11 7.00 4.71
N MET A 11 18.95 5.70 4.43
CA MET A 11 17.78 5.18 3.70
C MET A 11 16.44 5.60 4.31
N ARG A 12 16.32 5.56 5.65
CA ARG A 12 15.10 5.99 6.36
C ARG A 12 14.66 7.43 6.03
N GLU A 13 15.60 8.36 5.90
CA GLU A 13 15.32 9.77 5.60
C GLU A 13 14.93 9.94 4.12
N ARG A 14 15.63 9.22 3.24
CA ARG A 14 15.32 9.23 1.80
C ARG A 14 13.93 8.63 1.53
N MET A 15 13.57 7.56 2.23
CA MET A 15 12.24 6.96 2.12
C MET A 15 11.16 7.90 2.66
N GLU A 16 11.39 8.55 3.81
CA GLU A 16 10.48 9.54 4.37
C GLU A 16 10.25 10.71 3.40
N GLU A 17 11.31 11.28 2.81
CA GLU A 17 11.21 12.34 1.81
C GLU A 17 10.40 11.87 0.59
N TYR A 18 10.69 10.66 0.09
CA TYR A 18 9.99 10.10 -1.05
C TYR A 18 8.49 9.88 -0.80
N ILE A 19 8.09 9.29 0.34
CA ILE A 19 6.67 9.05 0.60
C ILE A 19 5.89 10.34 0.85
N ASN A 20 6.52 11.39 1.39
CA ASN A 20 5.89 12.70 1.52
C ASN A 20 5.60 13.29 0.14
N ASP A 21 6.60 13.32 -0.75
CA ASP A 21 6.43 13.78 -2.14
C ASP A 21 5.39 12.95 -2.90
N LEU A 22 5.46 11.62 -2.80
CA LEU A 22 4.52 10.73 -3.46
C LEU A 22 3.08 10.95 -2.98
N GLN A 23 2.86 11.15 -1.67
CA GLN A 23 1.54 11.46 -1.13
C GLN A 23 1.00 12.77 -1.71
N ASP A 24 1.82 13.82 -1.76
CA ASP A 24 1.39 15.11 -2.29
C ASP A 24 1.03 15.00 -3.78
N ARG A 25 1.87 14.35 -4.60
CA ARG A 25 1.57 14.10 -6.02
C ARG A 25 0.27 13.34 -6.24
N ILE A 26 0.03 12.28 -5.47
CA ILE A 26 -1.18 11.46 -5.58
C ILE A 26 -2.42 12.25 -5.17
N VAL A 27 -2.37 12.96 -4.04
CA VAL A 27 -3.50 13.75 -3.55
C VAL A 27 -3.83 14.88 -4.53
N THR A 28 -2.81 15.60 -5.01
CA THR A 28 -3.00 16.65 -6.02
C THR A 28 -3.63 16.09 -7.30
N ALA A 29 -3.17 14.94 -7.80
CA ALA A 29 -3.77 14.33 -8.99
C ALA A 29 -5.26 13.98 -8.82
N PHE A 30 -5.70 13.59 -7.61
CA PHE A 30 -7.12 13.37 -7.32
C PHE A 30 -7.91 14.68 -7.21
N GLU A 31 -7.34 15.71 -6.61
CA GLU A 31 -7.99 17.03 -6.50
C GLU A 31 -8.12 17.71 -7.87
N GLU A 32 -7.13 17.55 -8.76
CA GLU A 32 -7.17 18.04 -10.14
C GLU A 32 -8.20 17.30 -11.01
N LEU A 33 -8.44 16.01 -10.73
CA LEU A 33 -9.46 15.23 -11.44
C LEU A 33 -10.88 15.71 -11.11
N ASP A 34 -11.10 16.17 -9.87
CA ASP A 34 -12.43 16.56 -9.39
C ASP A 34 -12.41 17.91 -8.64
N PRO A 35 -12.14 19.03 -9.36
CA PRO A 35 -11.92 20.34 -8.75
C PRO A 35 -13.19 20.97 -8.15
N LYS A 36 -14.37 20.38 -8.41
CA LYS A 36 -15.65 20.80 -7.83
C LYS A 36 -15.92 20.14 -6.48
N SER A 37 -15.23 19.06 -6.14
CA SER A 37 -15.32 18.42 -4.83
C SER A 37 -14.43 19.13 -3.81
N PRO A 38 -14.74 19.03 -2.50
CA PRO A 38 -13.85 19.55 -1.46
C PRO A 38 -12.45 18.93 -1.53
N PRO A 39 -11.40 19.67 -1.16
CA PRO A 39 -10.05 19.12 -1.10
C PRO A 39 -9.94 18.01 -0.05
N PHE A 40 -8.91 17.18 -0.15
CA PHE A 40 -8.59 16.18 0.86
C PHE A 40 -8.30 16.87 2.20
N LYS A 41 -8.92 16.37 3.28
CA LYS A 41 -8.54 16.75 4.64
C LYS A 41 -7.14 16.20 4.91
N ARG A 42 -6.20 17.10 5.20
CA ARG A 42 -4.82 16.78 5.57
C ARG A 42 -4.69 16.89 7.09
N ASP A 43 -4.45 15.77 7.76
CA ASP A 43 -4.37 15.68 9.22
C ASP A 43 -3.03 15.07 9.66
N SER A 44 -2.16 15.93 10.20
CA SER A 44 -0.86 15.55 10.74
C SER A 44 -0.96 15.19 12.22
N TRP A 45 -0.31 14.11 12.62
CA TRP A 45 -0.37 13.60 13.98
C TRP A 45 0.98 13.09 14.46
N VAL A 46 1.12 13.01 15.79
CA VAL A 46 2.30 12.51 16.49
C VAL A 46 1.86 11.38 17.43
N ARG A 47 2.67 10.32 17.53
CA ARG A 47 2.43 9.23 18.49
C ARG A 47 3.20 9.48 19.78
N SER A 48 2.53 9.26 20.91
CA SER A 48 3.16 9.32 22.23
C SER A 48 4.31 8.32 22.40
N GLN A 49 4.26 7.18 21.69
CA GLN A 49 5.31 6.16 21.69
C GLN A 49 6.46 6.44 20.71
N GLY A 50 6.41 7.55 19.97
CA GLY A 50 7.38 7.90 18.94
C GLY A 50 6.84 7.77 17.53
N GLY A 51 7.22 8.73 16.69
CA GLY A 51 6.84 8.82 15.29
C GLY A 51 5.74 9.81 14.99
N THR A 52 5.54 10.05 13.70
CA THR A 52 4.60 11.00 13.12
C THR A 52 3.84 10.35 11.96
N GLY A 53 2.83 11.05 11.46
CA GLY A 53 2.18 10.69 10.21
C GLY A 53 1.32 11.83 9.68
N ARG A 54 0.92 11.70 8.41
CA ARG A 54 0.00 12.62 7.75
C ARG A 54 -1.06 11.80 7.04
N SER A 55 -2.31 11.99 7.45
CA SER A 55 -3.46 11.32 6.85
C SER A 55 -4.14 12.28 5.90
N CYS A 56 -4.15 11.97 4.60
CA CYS A 56 -4.91 12.72 3.60
C CYS A 56 -6.17 11.92 3.28
N VAL A 57 -7.34 12.41 3.70
CA VAL A 57 -8.61 11.68 3.55
C VAL A 57 -9.65 12.50 2.81
N PHE A 58 -10.38 11.83 1.94
CA PHE A 58 -11.57 12.33 1.27
C PHE A 58 -12.76 11.48 1.69
N ALA A 59 -13.85 12.14 2.05
CA ALA A 59 -15.16 11.52 2.21
C ALA A 59 -16.15 12.44 1.49
N ALA A 60 -17.00 11.85 0.66
CA ALA A 60 -17.97 12.62 -0.09
C ALA A 60 -18.91 13.36 0.88
N PRO A 61 -19.25 14.64 0.61
CA PRO A 61 -20.18 15.38 1.45
C PRO A 61 -21.52 14.64 1.59
N VAL A 62 -22.05 14.63 2.82
CA VAL A 62 -23.40 14.14 3.11
C VAL A 62 -24.39 15.20 2.65
N ASP A 63 -25.23 14.85 1.69
CA ASP A 63 -26.20 15.78 1.11
C ASP A 63 -27.46 15.86 1.99
N GLU A 64 -27.40 16.59 3.11
CA GLU A 64 -28.54 16.72 4.05
C GLU A 64 -29.67 17.64 3.53
N GLY A 65 -29.61 18.14 2.28
CA GLY A 65 -30.63 19.08 1.79
C GLY A 65 -30.69 19.35 0.29
N ALA A 66 -29.97 18.62 -0.56
CA ALA A 66 -30.00 18.92 -1.99
C ALA A 66 -31.29 18.42 -2.65
N THR A 67 -32.21 19.36 -2.83
CA THR A 67 -33.49 19.20 -3.53
C THR A 67 -33.45 19.79 -4.96
N GLY A 68 -32.25 20.01 -5.52
CA GLY A 68 -32.04 20.55 -6.88
C GLY A 68 -31.32 19.58 -7.81
N SER A 69 -31.65 19.60 -9.10
CA SER A 69 -31.08 18.70 -10.12
C SER A 69 -29.64 19.03 -10.56
N ASP A 70 -28.90 19.84 -9.78
CA ASP A 70 -27.60 20.40 -10.16
C ASP A 70 -26.51 20.09 -9.11
N THR A 71 -26.66 18.97 -8.39
CA THR A 71 -25.63 18.51 -7.45
C THR A 71 -24.48 17.85 -8.18
N HIS A 72 -23.29 18.45 -8.05
CA HIS A 72 -22.05 17.81 -8.47
C HIS A 72 -21.84 16.52 -7.68
N GLN A 73 -21.86 15.38 -8.38
CA GLN A 73 -21.58 14.10 -7.78
C GLN A 73 -20.07 13.85 -7.81
N SER A 74 -19.44 13.82 -6.64
CA SER A 74 -18.00 13.58 -6.50
C SER A 74 -17.54 12.29 -7.18
N VAL A 75 -16.35 12.32 -7.80
CA VAL A 75 -15.72 11.17 -8.47
C VAL A 75 -15.42 10.06 -7.47
N LEU A 76 -14.86 10.45 -6.33
CA LEU A 76 -14.57 9.57 -5.22
C LEU A 76 -15.76 9.54 -4.25
N GLU A 77 -15.97 8.40 -3.61
CA GLU A 77 -16.88 8.31 -2.47
C GLU A 77 -16.09 8.40 -1.16
N LYS A 78 -15.01 7.64 -1.07
CA LYS A 78 -14.07 7.69 0.05
C LYS A 78 -12.68 7.38 -0.45
N ALA A 79 -11.68 8.10 0.04
CA ALA A 79 -10.28 7.79 -0.24
C ALA A 79 -9.42 8.15 0.96
N GLY A 80 -8.33 7.41 1.13
CA GLY A 80 -7.25 7.80 2.02
C GLY A 80 -5.91 7.54 1.37
N VAL A 81 -5.01 8.49 1.54
CA VAL A 81 -3.60 8.41 1.15
C VAL A 81 -2.83 8.79 2.41
N ASN A 82 -2.37 7.81 3.17
CA ASN A 82 -1.78 8.01 4.48
C ASN A 82 -0.29 7.71 4.44
N ILE A 83 0.50 8.54 5.11
CA ILE A 83 1.90 8.23 5.43
C ILE A 83 2.08 8.09 6.94
N SER A 84 3.01 7.26 7.32
CA SER A 84 3.45 7.10 8.71
C SER A 84 4.95 6.93 8.76
N VAL A 85 5.57 7.51 9.79
CA VAL A 85 6.99 7.40 10.11
C VAL A 85 7.07 7.09 11.61
N VAL A 86 7.22 5.81 11.92
CA VAL A 86 7.14 5.27 13.28
C VAL A 86 8.50 4.77 13.73
N HIS A 87 8.85 5.07 14.97
CA HIS A 87 10.03 4.53 15.61
C HIS A 87 9.72 4.15 17.06
N GLY A 88 10.46 3.21 17.60
CA GLY A 88 10.27 2.73 18.97
C GLY A 88 11.19 1.55 19.26
N VAL A 89 10.81 0.74 20.25
CA VAL A 89 11.54 -0.47 20.63
C VAL A 89 10.63 -1.69 20.39
N LEU A 90 11.10 -2.63 19.57
CA LEU A 90 10.41 -3.90 19.36
C LEU A 90 10.70 -4.85 20.52
N PRO A 91 9.68 -5.37 21.23
CA PRO A 91 9.91 -6.35 22.28
C PRO A 91 10.38 -7.69 21.69
N PRO A 92 11.15 -8.52 22.45
CA PRO A 92 11.68 -9.79 21.96
C PRO A 92 10.62 -10.76 21.39
N ALA A 93 9.40 -10.73 21.94
CA ALA A 93 8.28 -11.54 21.43
C ALA A 93 7.86 -11.12 20.01
N ALA A 94 7.79 -9.81 19.74
CA ALA A 94 7.45 -9.29 18.41
C ALA A 94 8.57 -9.64 17.40
N ILE A 95 9.84 -9.52 17.79
CA ILE A 95 10.98 -9.90 16.94
C ILE A 95 10.89 -11.39 16.56
N ARG A 96 10.64 -12.27 17.53
CA ARG A 96 10.47 -13.72 17.28
C ARG A 96 9.32 -14.02 16.32
N GLN A 97 8.19 -13.30 16.46
CA GLN A 97 7.04 -13.47 15.58
C GLN A 97 7.35 -12.98 14.16
N MET A 98 7.93 -11.79 14.01
CA MET A 98 8.24 -11.20 12.70
C MET A 98 9.29 -12.01 11.94
N ARG A 99 10.26 -12.60 12.64
CA ARG A 99 11.32 -13.44 12.04
C ARG A 99 10.79 -14.67 11.29
N ALA A 100 9.59 -15.16 11.62
CA ALA A 100 8.97 -16.27 10.89
C ALA A 100 8.81 -15.97 9.40
N ASP A 101 8.55 -14.70 9.07
CA ASP A 101 8.39 -14.20 7.70
C ASP A 101 9.57 -13.33 7.23
N HIS A 102 10.52 -13.00 8.12
CA HIS A 102 11.65 -12.09 7.86
C HIS A 102 12.96 -12.71 8.36
N SER A 103 13.55 -13.58 7.55
CA SER A 103 14.69 -14.41 7.96
C SER A 103 15.95 -13.62 8.31
N SER A 104 16.06 -12.39 7.81
CA SER A 104 17.15 -11.44 8.07
C SER A 104 17.15 -10.89 9.51
N MET A 105 16.02 -10.97 10.23
CA MET A 105 15.92 -10.43 11.58
C MET A 105 16.81 -11.20 12.57
N PRO A 106 17.55 -10.50 13.45
CA PRO A 106 18.36 -11.14 14.48
C PRO A 106 17.45 -11.84 15.51
N LEU A 107 17.94 -12.95 16.07
CA LEU A 107 17.33 -13.49 17.28
C LEU A 107 17.69 -12.58 18.45
N PRO A 108 16.72 -12.16 19.27
CA PRO A 108 17.04 -11.41 20.47
C PRO A 108 17.72 -12.36 21.47
N GLU A 109 19.05 -12.27 21.58
CA GLU A 109 19.81 -12.88 22.69
C GLU A 109 19.63 -12.07 23.98
N ARG A 110 19.26 -10.80 23.85
CA ARG A 110 19.04 -9.85 24.95
C ARG A 110 17.60 -9.93 25.45
N LYS A 111 17.42 -9.67 26.75
CA LYS A 111 16.09 -9.50 27.36
C LYS A 111 15.41 -8.20 26.92
N GLU A 112 16.20 -7.21 26.55
CA GLU A 112 15.76 -5.91 26.06
C GLU A 112 15.35 -6.00 24.59
N GLY A 113 14.41 -5.13 24.20
CA GLY A 113 13.99 -5.01 22.81
C GLY A 113 15.05 -4.32 21.93
N LEU A 114 14.83 -4.35 20.62
CA LEU A 114 15.69 -3.65 19.66
C LEU A 114 14.99 -2.39 19.12
N PRO A 115 15.71 -1.25 18.98
CA PRO A 115 15.16 -0.10 18.29
C PRO A 115 14.74 -0.44 16.86
N PHE A 116 13.59 0.06 16.44
CA PHE A 116 13.09 -0.08 15.08
C PHE A 116 12.65 1.25 14.49
N PHE A 117 12.63 1.29 13.16
CA PHE A 117 12.06 2.34 12.36
C PHE A 117 11.19 1.71 11.26
N ALA A 118 10.03 2.30 11.01
CA ALA A 118 9.13 1.92 9.94
C ALA A 118 8.55 3.18 9.30
N SER A 119 8.67 3.32 7.98
CA SER A 119 8.03 4.39 7.22
C SER A 119 7.30 3.83 6.02
N GLY A 120 6.15 4.39 5.68
CA GLY A 120 5.48 3.99 4.45
C GLY A 120 4.28 4.82 4.09
N LEU A 121 3.93 4.74 2.80
CA LEU A 121 2.68 5.23 2.24
C LEU A 121 1.71 4.04 2.11
N SER A 122 0.46 4.26 2.49
CA SER A 122 -0.63 3.33 2.26
C SER A 122 -1.86 4.09 1.78
N LEU A 123 -2.48 3.62 0.70
CA LEU A 123 -3.69 4.23 0.16
C LEU A 123 -4.77 3.20 -0.14
N VAL A 124 -6.01 3.64 -0.01
CA VAL A 124 -7.19 2.95 -0.54
C VAL A 124 -8.11 4.01 -1.13
N VAL A 125 -8.62 3.74 -2.33
CA VAL A 125 -9.52 4.66 -3.04
C VAL A 125 -10.77 3.88 -3.43
N HIS A 126 -11.93 4.38 -3.00
CA HIS A 126 -13.24 3.88 -3.38
C HIS A 126 -13.95 4.91 -4.26
N PRO A 127 -13.93 4.74 -5.59
CA PRO A 127 -14.74 5.56 -6.48
C PRO A 127 -16.23 5.41 -6.17
N ARG A 128 -16.99 6.46 -6.48
CA ARG A 128 -18.45 6.43 -6.33
C ARG A 128 -19.11 5.59 -7.41
N ASN A 129 -18.63 5.71 -8.66
CA ASN A 129 -19.18 4.99 -9.81
C ASN A 129 -18.86 3.48 -9.78
N PRO A 130 -19.84 2.56 -9.90
CA PRO A 130 -19.61 1.11 -9.98
C PRO A 130 -18.65 0.66 -11.08
N ASN A 131 -18.54 1.43 -12.16
CA ASN A 131 -17.67 1.10 -13.29
C ASN A 131 -16.20 1.46 -13.01
N ALA A 132 -15.93 2.29 -12.00
CA ALA A 132 -14.58 2.66 -11.59
C ALA A 132 -14.09 1.74 -10.46
N PRO A 133 -12.93 1.06 -10.62
CA PRO A 133 -12.45 0.08 -9.65
C PRO A 133 -11.95 0.73 -8.36
N THR A 134 -12.13 0.04 -7.23
CA THR A 134 -11.35 0.34 -6.02
C THR A 134 -9.88 0.02 -6.27
N VAL A 135 -8.96 0.78 -5.71
CA VAL A 135 -7.52 0.49 -5.79
C VAL A 135 -6.88 0.60 -4.40
N HIS A 136 -5.86 -0.22 -4.18
CA HIS A 136 -5.00 -0.16 -3.02
C HIS A 136 -3.54 -0.08 -3.47
N ALA A 137 -2.72 0.66 -2.72
CA ALA A 137 -1.27 0.61 -2.85
C ALA A 137 -0.59 0.82 -1.49
N ASN A 138 0.56 0.18 -1.30
CA ASN A 138 1.39 0.29 -0.12
C ASN A 138 2.86 0.26 -0.52
N TYR A 139 3.69 1.15 0.02
CA TYR A 139 5.14 1.12 -0.15
C TYR A 139 5.78 1.51 1.17
N ARG A 140 6.56 0.60 1.75
CA ARG A 140 7.12 0.74 3.10
C ARG A 140 8.56 0.28 3.18
N TYR A 141 9.26 0.86 4.13
CA TYR A 141 10.61 0.53 4.54
C TYR A 141 10.61 0.25 6.05
N PHE A 142 11.37 -0.76 6.44
CA PHE A 142 11.56 -1.13 7.83
C PHE A 142 13.03 -1.36 8.12
N GLU A 143 13.51 -0.92 9.27
CA GLU A 143 14.86 -1.26 9.76
C GLU A 143 14.89 -1.46 11.29
N ILE A 144 15.82 -2.31 11.72
CA ILE A 144 16.18 -2.52 13.13
C ILE A 144 17.63 -2.14 13.30
N THR A 145 17.95 -1.51 14.43
CA THR A 145 19.32 -1.17 14.79
C THR A 145 19.74 -1.77 16.12
N GLU A 146 21.03 -1.73 16.40
CA GLU A 146 21.55 -1.86 17.76
C GLU A 146 21.01 -0.71 18.63
N PRO A 147 20.83 -0.92 19.95
CA PRO A 147 20.69 0.17 20.91
C PRO A 147 21.90 1.10 20.84
N VAL A 148 21.67 2.39 21.08
CA VAL A 148 22.75 3.37 21.27
C VAL A 148 23.07 3.38 22.76
N GLU A 149 24.31 3.09 23.16
CA GLU A 149 24.71 3.13 24.56
C GLU A 149 24.74 4.59 25.06
N GLU A 150 24.17 4.84 26.25
CA GLU A 150 24.22 6.15 26.90
C GLU A 150 25.68 6.46 27.29
N GLY A 151 26.28 7.48 26.68
CA GLY A 151 27.66 7.92 26.95
C GLY A 151 28.54 8.09 25.71
N ASP A 152 28.06 7.68 24.54
CA ASP A 152 28.82 7.74 23.30
C ASP A 152 28.65 9.10 22.57
N GLU A 153 28.57 10.21 23.32
CA GLU A 153 28.51 11.59 22.83
C GLU A 153 29.90 12.12 22.43
N SER A 154 30.63 11.38 21.59
CA SER A 154 31.79 11.96 20.92
C SER A 154 31.31 12.87 19.79
N ASP A 155 31.31 14.16 20.12
CA ASP A 155 31.04 15.29 19.25
C ASP A 155 32.17 15.44 18.21
N GLU A 156 32.24 14.53 17.23
CA GLU A 156 33.14 14.68 16.08
C GLU A 156 32.35 15.05 14.82
N GLY A 157 32.10 16.36 14.71
CA GLY A 157 32.22 17.08 13.45
C GLY A 157 30.98 17.15 12.56
N ALA A 158 30.12 18.14 12.81
CA ALA A 158 29.45 18.90 11.75
C ALA A 158 28.81 20.19 12.31
N GLU A 159 29.54 21.30 12.30
CA GLU A 159 28.93 22.63 12.37
C GLU A 159 28.01 22.81 11.16
N GLY A 160 26.69 22.82 11.38
CA GLY A 160 25.71 23.17 10.35
C GLY A 160 24.32 22.58 10.57
N SER A 161 23.37 23.47 10.87
CA SER A 161 21.91 23.28 11.05
C SER A 161 21.46 22.57 12.34
N GLY A 162 20.78 23.33 13.21
CA GLY A 162 20.35 22.96 14.57
C GLY A 162 19.25 21.90 14.68
N GLN A 163 19.46 20.72 14.12
CA GLN A 163 18.79 19.49 14.55
C GLN A 163 19.83 18.60 15.23
N GLU A 164 19.65 18.30 16.51
CA GLU A 164 20.42 17.29 17.24
C GLU A 164 20.44 15.98 16.44
N LYS A 165 21.56 15.69 15.77
CA LYS A 165 21.78 14.40 15.12
C LYS A 165 22.03 13.37 16.22
N LYS A 166 20.96 12.79 16.77
CA LYS A 166 21.06 11.64 17.68
C LYS A 166 21.93 10.58 17.02
N LYS A 167 23.00 10.15 17.72
CA LYS A 167 23.86 9.05 17.29
C LYS A 167 22.98 7.82 17.03
N ARG A 168 23.27 7.07 15.97
CA ARG A 168 22.43 5.96 15.49
C ARG A 168 23.17 4.65 15.66
N GLY A 169 22.47 3.64 16.18
CA GLY A 169 22.99 2.28 16.23
C GLY A 169 23.16 1.70 14.82
N LYS A 170 24.05 0.72 14.69
CA LYS A 170 24.29 -0.01 13.45
C LYS A 170 23.00 -0.73 13.00
N VAL A 171 22.68 -0.68 11.71
CA VAL A 171 21.54 -1.42 11.14
C VAL A 171 21.83 -2.92 11.19
N LEU A 172 20.91 -3.68 11.81
CA LEU A 172 20.99 -5.14 11.97
C LEU A 172 20.21 -5.87 10.88
N ALA A 173 19.01 -5.38 10.57
CA ALA A 173 18.14 -5.93 9.54
C ALA A 173 17.28 -4.80 8.95
N TRP A 174 16.91 -4.94 7.69
CA TRP A 174 16.04 -3.99 7.00
C TRP A 174 15.40 -4.67 5.79
N TRP A 175 14.26 -4.14 5.35
CA TRP A 175 13.62 -4.57 4.12
C TRP A 175 12.64 -3.52 3.60
N PHE A 176 12.33 -3.63 2.31
CA PHE A 176 11.16 -3.01 1.72
C PHE A 176 10.00 -4.00 1.64
N GLY A 177 8.79 -3.46 1.65
CA GLY A 177 7.58 -4.21 1.33
C GLY A 177 6.58 -3.29 0.65
N GLY A 178 5.60 -3.88 -0.02
CA GLY A 178 4.60 -3.10 -0.71
C GLY A 178 3.85 -3.84 -1.79
N GLY A 179 3.25 -3.06 -2.67
CA GLY A 179 2.46 -3.55 -3.78
C GLY A 179 1.33 -2.61 -4.13
N CYS A 180 0.61 -2.95 -5.18
CA CYS A 180 -0.60 -2.28 -5.59
C CYS A 180 -1.53 -3.31 -6.24
N ASP A 181 -2.84 -3.15 -6.04
CA ASP A 181 -3.84 -4.08 -6.55
C ASP A 181 -5.15 -3.37 -6.91
N LEU A 182 -5.85 -3.92 -7.91
CA LEU A 182 -7.06 -3.36 -8.48
C LEU A 182 -8.28 -4.24 -8.16
N THR A 183 -9.34 -3.62 -7.64
CA THR A 183 -10.58 -4.28 -7.21
C THR A 183 -11.79 -3.71 -7.95
N PRO A 184 -12.05 -4.15 -9.20
CA PRO A 184 -13.24 -3.75 -9.95
C PRO A 184 -14.53 -4.34 -9.38
N SER A 185 -15.65 -3.63 -9.58
CA SER A 185 -16.99 -4.23 -9.46
C SER A 185 -17.49 -4.78 -10.81
N TYR A 186 -17.07 -4.19 -11.92
CA TYR A 186 -17.32 -4.70 -13.27
C TYR A 186 -15.99 -4.87 -14.00
N LEU A 187 -15.84 -6.00 -14.69
CA LEU A 187 -14.60 -6.30 -15.39
C LEU A 187 -14.52 -5.56 -16.72
N TYR A 188 -13.51 -4.70 -16.85
CA TYR A 188 -13.06 -4.15 -18.13
C TYR A 188 -11.66 -4.71 -18.41
N GLU A 189 -11.53 -5.54 -19.45
CA GLU A 189 -10.25 -6.20 -19.73
C GLU A 189 -9.15 -5.18 -20.05
N GLU A 190 -9.49 -4.12 -20.78
CA GLU A 190 -8.56 -3.05 -21.14
C GLU A 190 -8.02 -2.28 -19.92
N ASP A 191 -8.78 -2.22 -18.83
CA ASP A 191 -8.34 -1.56 -17.59
C ASP A 191 -7.41 -2.47 -16.79
N ALA A 192 -7.74 -3.76 -16.71
CA ALA A 192 -6.87 -4.74 -16.06
C ALA A 192 -5.53 -4.87 -16.80
N VAL A 193 -5.56 -4.94 -18.14
CA VAL A 193 -4.35 -4.92 -18.98
C VAL A 193 -3.55 -3.64 -18.78
N HIS A 194 -4.19 -2.46 -18.81
CA HIS A 194 -3.50 -1.18 -18.60
C HIS A 194 -2.79 -1.12 -17.23
N PHE A 195 -3.51 -1.50 -16.17
CA PHE A 195 -2.98 -1.50 -14.80
C PHE A 195 -1.77 -2.43 -14.69
N HIS A 196 -1.93 -3.69 -15.10
CA HIS A 196 -0.88 -4.71 -15.01
C HIS A 196 0.32 -4.40 -15.91
N LYS A 197 0.09 -3.88 -17.13
CA LYS A 197 1.16 -3.49 -18.05
C LYS A 197 2.02 -2.37 -17.46
N THR A 198 1.39 -1.34 -16.90
CA THR A 198 2.10 -0.19 -16.32
C THR A 198 3.01 -0.63 -15.16
N ILE A 199 2.52 -1.55 -14.32
CA ILE A 199 3.29 -2.11 -13.21
C ILE A 199 4.41 -3.03 -13.72
N LYS A 200 4.12 -3.86 -14.73
CA LYS A 200 5.13 -4.72 -15.36
C LYS A 200 6.26 -3.91 -15.98
N ASP A 201 5.94 -2.83 -16.68
CA ASP A 201 6.92 -1.92 -17.28
C ASP A 201 7.83 -1.29 -16.20
N ALA A 202 7.30 -0.98 -15.01
CA ALA A 202 8.09 -0.53 -13.87
C ALA A 202 9.00 -1.64 -13.32
N CYS A 203 8.47 -2.86 -13.14
CA CYS A 203 9.25 -4.03 -12.71
C CYS A 203 10.37 -4.42 -13.69
N ASP A 204 10.11 -4.40 -14.99
CA ASP A 204 11.02 -4.89 -16.02
C ASP A 204 12.31 -4.05 -16.12
N LYS A 205 12.28 -2.79 -15.66
CA LYS A 205 13.49 -1.95 -15.50
C LYS A 205 14.51 -2.56 -14.52
N HIS A 206 14.02 -3.32 -13.54
CA HIS A 206 14.80 -3.85 -12.41
C HIS A 206 15.03 -5.36 -12.50
N GLY A 207 14.18 -6.08 -13.23
CA GLY A 207 14.36 -7.49 -13.52
C GLY A 207 13.08 -8.15 -14.04
N PRO A 208 13.17 -8.97 -15.10
CA PRO A 208 11.99 -9.55 -15.77
C PRO A 208 11.23 -10.56 -14.91
N GLN A 209 11.83 -11.06 -13.83
CA GLN A 209 11.17 -12.01 -12.91
C GLN A 209 10.39 -11.32 -11.79
N LEU A 210 10.57 -10.01 -11.58
CA LEU A 210 9.92 -9.30 -10.47
C LEU A 210 8.40 -9.31 -10.63
N TYR A 211 7.90 -8.89 -11.80
CA TYR A 211 6.46 -8.87 -12.07
C TYR A 211 5.79 -10.25 -11.94
N PRO A 212 6.19 -11.32 -12.66
CA PRO A 212 5.51 -12.60 -12.54
C PRO A 212 5.54 -13.17 -11.12
N THR A 213 6.65 -12.94 -10.39
CA THR A 213 6.78 -13.39 -8.99
C THR A 213 5.84 -12.64 -8.05
N PHE A 214 5.83 -11.31 -8.13
CA PHE A 214 5.01 -10.47 -7.25
C PHE A 214 3.53 -10.45 -7.63
N LYS A 215 3.20 -10.66 -8.91
CA LYS A 215 1.83 -10.85 -9.37
C LYS A 215 1.24 -12.13 -8.80
N LYS A 216 1.97 -13.25 -8.91
CA LYS A 216 1.54 -14.51 -8.30
C LYS A 216 1.35 -14.37 -6.79
N TRP A 217 2.26 -13.68 -6.11
CA TRP A 217 2.12 -13.42 -4.67
C TRP A 217 0.90 -12.54 -4.36
N CYS A 218 0.58 -11.57 -5.21
CA CYS A 218 -0.63 -10.76 -5.07
C CYS A 218 -1.90 -11.61 -5.15
N ASP A 219 -1.99 -12.53 -6.11
CA ASP A 219 -3.13 -13.43 -6.28
C ASP A 219 -3.31 -14.35 -5.05
N GLU A 220 -2.22 -14.79 -4.44
CA GLU A 220 -2.22 -15.61 -3.22
C GLU A 220 -2.57 -14.78 -1.96
N TYR A 221 -2.06 -13.55 -1.85
CA TYR A 221 -2.22 -12.73 -0.64
C TYR A 221 -3.65 -12.20 -0.50
N PHE A 222 -4.26 -11.72 -1.59
CA PHE A 222 -5.59 -11.12 -1.57
C PHE A 222 -6.73 -12.13 -1.79
N TYR A 223 -6.54 -13.38 -1.35
CA TYR A 223 -7.52 -14.45 -1.46
C TYR A 223 -8.44 -14.53 -0.25
N ILE A 224 -9.75 -14.53 -0.49
CA ILE A 224 -10.79 -14.63 0.55
C ILE A 224 -11.15 -16.10 0.72
N VAL A 225 -10.46 -16.78 1.65
CA VAL A 225 -10.53 -18.24 1.81
C VAL A 225 -11.98 -18.75 1.92
N HIS A 226 -12.81 -18.11 2.73
CA HIS A 226 -14.20 -18.55 2.96
C HIS A 226 -15.17 -18.21 1.81
N ARG A 227 -14.71 -17.50 0.77
CA ARG A 227 -15.48 -17.19 -0.45
C ARG A 227 -14.92 -17.87 -1.69
N GLU A 228 -13.73 -18.46 -1.57
CA GLU A 228 -12.99 -19.10 -2.66
C GLU A 228 -12.77 -18.17 -3.87
N GLU A 229 -12.47 -16.89 -3.62
CA GLU A 229 -12.24 -15.88 -4.64
C GLU A 229 -11.17 -14.86 -4.18
N THR A 230 -10.44 -14.27 -5.12
CA THR A 230 -9.62 -13.09 -4.84
C THR A 230 -10.49 -11.86 -4.63
N ARG A 231 -9.96 -10.89 -3.86
CA ARG A 231 -10.61 -9.60 -3.61
C ARG A 231 -10.86 -8.83 -4.91
N GLY A 232 -9.90 -8.89 -5.83
CA GLY A 232 -9.88 -8.16 -7.10
C GLY A 232 -9.06 -8.89 -8.17
N VAL A 233 -8.68 -8.18 -9.23
CA VAL A 233 -7.97 -8.75 -10.39
C VAL A 233 -6.45 -8.83 -10.20
N GLY A 234 -5.97 -8.46 -9.01
CA GLY A 234 -4.57 -8.55 -8.61
C GLY A 234 -3.78 -7.28 -8.95
N GLY A 235 -2.48 -7.47 -9.11
CA GLY A 235 -1.49 -6.42 -9.29
C GLY A 235 -0.13 -7.00 -8.92
N ILE A 236 0.57 -6.40 -7.96
CA ILE A 236 1.77 -6.98 -7.35
C ILE A 236 1.73 -6.90 -5.82
N PHE A 237 2.36 -7.86 -5.16
CA PHE A 237 2.61 -7.84 -3.72
C PHE A 237 4.02 -8.35 -3.43
N PHE A 238 4.72 -7.67 -2.53
CA PHE A 238 6.04 -8.08 -2.04
C PHE A 238 6.25 -7.68 -0.57
N ASP A 239 7.11 -8.45 0.11
CA ASP A 239 7.49 -8.25 1.50
C ASP A 239 8.88 -8.86 1.72
N ASP A 240 9.55 -8.53 2.83
CA ASP A 240 10.93 -8.98 3.14
C ASP A 240 11.95 -8.75 2.00
N LEU A 241 11.76 -7.70 1.19
CA LEU A 241 12.63 -7.42 0.07
C LEU A 241 13.89 -6.67 0.52
N ASN A 242 15.01 -7.40 0.64
CA ASN A 242 16.31 -6.90 1.09
C ASN A 242 17.45 -7.44 0.19
N THR A 243 18.72 -7.19 0.53
CA THR A 243 19.86 -7.63 -0.30
C THR A 243 20.15 -9.13 -0.21
N GLY A 244 19.68 -9.81 0.84
CA GLY A 244 19.85 -11.23 1.06
C GLY A 244 18.92 -12.11 0.21
N PRO A 245 19.10 -13.45 0.24
CA PRO A 245 18.23 -14.40 -0.45
C PRO A 245 16.75 -14.16 -0.10
N HIS A 246 15.87 -14.35 -1.08
CA HIS A 246 14.44 -14.08 -0.92
C HIS A 246 13.63 -15.32 -1.23
N LEU A 247 12.66 -15.67 -0.36
CA LEU A 247 11.91 -16.94 -0.42
C LEU A 247 11.21 -17.18 -1.76
N ARG A 248 10.76 -16.10 -2.41
CA ARG A 248 10.07 -16.17 -3.71
C ARG A 248 10.98 -16.21 -4.94
N PHE A 249 12.29 -16.00 -4.77
CA PHE A 249 13.26 -16.01 -5.88
C PHE A 249 14.26 -17.16 -5.71
N PRO A 250 14.36 -18.10 -6.66
CA PRO A 250 15.29 -19.22 -6.54
C PRO A 250 16.75 -18.73 -6.57
N SER A 251 17.58 -19.24 -5.66
CA SER A 251 18.96 -18.79 -5.42
C SER A 251 19.95 -19.08 -6.57
N SER A 252 19.58 -19.89 -7.56
CA SER A 252 20.53 -20.57 -8.45
C SER A 252 20.33 -20.36 -9.95
N SER A 253 19.50 -19.40 -10.40
CA SER A 253 19.33 -19.14 -11.83
C SER A 253 19.91 -17.80 -12.25
N ALA A 254 20.60 -17.76 -13.40
CA ALA A 254 20.97 -16.52 -14.09
C ALA A 254 19.74 -15.65 -14.45
N ALA A 255 18.53 -16.25 -14.41
CA ALA A 255 17.25 -15.58 -14.59
C ALA A 255 16.72 -14.91 -13.30
N SER A 256 17.31 -15.17 -12.12
CA SER A 256 16.90 -14.57 -10.83
C SER A 256 17.48 -13.17 -10.62
N LYS A 257 17.61 -12.38 -11.70
CA LYS A 257 18.14 -11.02 -11.64
C LYS A 257 17.12 -10.13 -10.93
N ARG A 258 17.45 -9.77 -9.70
CA ARG A 258 16.72 -8.81 -8.85
C ARG A 258 17.69 -7.74 -8.37
N PRO A 259 17.19 -6.56 -7.97
CA PRO A 259 17.96 -5.59 -7.21
C PRO A 259 18.72 -6.24 -6.05
N SER A 260 20.02 -5.94 -5.97
CA SER A 260 21.00 -6.60 -5.11
C SER A 260 21.71 -5.65 -4.14
N SER A 261 21.44 -4.34 -4.26
CA SER A 261 21.90 -3.30 -3.33
C SER A 261 20.72 -2.52 -2.72
N PRO A 262 20.90 -1.85 -1.57
CA PRO A 262 19.89 -0.95 -1.01
C PRO A 262 19.44 0.13 -2.00
N GLU A 263 20.37 0.66 -2.80
CA GLU A 263 20.09 1.69 -3.80
C GLU A 263 19.22 1.18 -4.94
N GLU A 264 19.55 0.02 -5.52
CA GLU A 264 18.73 -0.60 -6.57
C GLU A 264 17.33 -0.92 -6.05
N LEU A 265 17.23 -1.41 -4.81
CA LEU A 265 15.95 -1.72 -4.18
C LEU A 265 15.10 -0.48 -3.92
N PHE A 266 15.72 0.62 -3.51
CA PHE A 266 15.02 1.87 -3.32
C PHE A 266 14.55 2.48 -4.64
N GLU A 267 15.37 2.45 -5.69
CA GLU A 267 14.94 2.90 -7.03
C GLU A 267 13.81 2.00 -7.58
N PHE A 268 13.83 0.69 -7.32
CA PHE A 268 12.72 -0.20 -7.64
C PHE A 268 11.42 0.22 -6.93
N VAL A 269 11.47 0.48 -5.63
CA VAL A 269 10.29 0.94 -4.87
C VAL A 269 9.80 2.30 -5.37
N LYS A 270 10.70 3.20 -5.77
CA LYS A 270 10.34 4.49 -6.37
C LYS A 270 9.65 4.32 -7.71
N ASP A 271 10.19 3.50 -8.61
CA ASP A 271 9.57 3.22 -9.91
C ASP A 271 8.17 2.61 -9.74
N LEU A 272 7.97 1.75 -8.74
CA LEU A 272 6.65 1.22 -8.42
C LEU A 272 5.70 2.28 -7.86
N GLY A 273 6.14 3.09 -6.89
CA GLY A 273 5.32 4.17 -6.34
C GLY A 273 4.94 5.20 -7.40
N ASP A 274 5.88 5.58 -8.26
CA ASP A 274 5.67 6.53 -9.35
C ASP A 274 4.78 5.96 -10.46
N SER A 275 4.68 4.63 -10.58
CA SER A 275 3.75 3.96 -11.49
C SER A 275 2.28 4.02 -11.05
N PHE A 276 1.97 4.43 -9.81
CA PHE A 276 0.58 4.42 -9.31
C PHE A 276 -0.34 5.35 -10.08
N ILE A 277 0.04 6.62 -10.24
CA ILE A 277 -0.76 7.60 -10.98
C ILE A 277 -1.01 7.15 -12.43
N PRO A 278 0.03 6.79 -13.24
CA PRO A 278 -0.20 6.35 -14.61
C PRO A 278 -0.96 5.02 -14.70
N SER A 279 -0.88 4.13 -13.70
CA SER A 279 -1.61 2.86 -13.74
C SER A 279 -3.10 3.02 -13.40
N TYR A 280 -3.47 3.97 -12.54
CA TYR A 280 -4.84 4.10 -12.03
C TYR A 280 -5.61 5.32 -12.54
N LEU A 281 -4.98 6.49 -12.64
CA LEU A 281 -5.70 7.73 -13.00
C LEU A 281 -6.37 7.65 -14.38
N PRO A 282 -5.75 7.07 -15.43
CA PRO A 282 -6.42 6.91 -16.73
C PRO A 282 -7.65 6.00 -16.69
N ILE A 283 -7.64 4.99 -15.81
CA ILE A 283 -8.80 4.11 -15.58
C ILE A 283 -9.91 4.93 -14.92
N LEU A 284 -9.59 5.65 -13.84
CA LEU A 284 -10.57 6.46 -13.13
C LEU A 284 -11.21 7.52 -14.05
N GLN A 285 -10.39 8.24 -14.84
CA GLN A 285 -10.83 9.22 -15.85
C GLN A 285 -11.82 8.63 -16.87
N ARG A 286 -11.58 7.40 -17.32
CA ARG A 286 -12.44 6.73 -18.31
C ARG A 286 -13.77 6.26 -17.73
N ARG A 287 -13.79 5.90 -16.45
CA ARG A 287 -14.92 5.18 -15.83
C ARG A 287 -15.82 6.05 -14.96
N HIS A 288 -15.31 7.13 -14.35
CA HIS A 288 -16.04 7.84 -13.29
C HIS A 288 -17.36 8.47 -13.74
N SER A 289 -17.48 8.86 -15.01
CA SER A 289 -18.64 9.55 -15.57
C SER A 289 -19.63 8.61 -16.29
N GLN A 290 -19.35 7.31 -16.33
CA GLN A 290 -20.22 6.36 -17.04
C GLN A 290 -21.59 6.23 -16.36
N PRO A 291 -22.70 6.25 -17.10
CA PRO A 291 -24.01 5.97 -16.51
C PRO A 291 -24.03 4.60 -15.84
N PHE A 292 -24.73 4.49 -14.72
CA PHE A 292 -24.92 3.21 -14.03
C PHE A 292 -26.34 3.09 -13.49
N THR A 293 -26.79 1.85 -13.31
CA THR A 293 -28.12 1.52 -12.81
C THR A 293 -28.10 1.25 -11.30
N PRO A 294 -29.25 1.32 -10.61
CA PRO A 294 -29.36 0.89 -9.21
C PRO A 294 -28.89 -0.56 -8.99
N ARG A 295 -29.07 -1.44 -9.98
CA ARG A 295 -28.55 -2.82 -9.95
C ARG A 295 -27.02 -2.85 -9.91
N GLN A 296 -26.36 -2.02 -10.72
CA GLN A 296 -24.90 -1.90 -10.70
C GLN A 296 -24.37 -1.35 -9.38
N ARG A 297 -25.07 -0.37 -8.78
CA ARG A 297 -24.73 0.10 -7.43
C ARG A 297 -24.92 -0.98 -6.37
N ARG A 298 -26.01 -1.76 -6.44
CA ARG A 298 -26.22 -2.92 -5.53
C ARG A 298 -25.05 -3.90 -5.62
N TRP A 299 -24.60 -4.23 -6.83
CA TRP A 299 -23.44 -5.11 -7.02
C TRP A 299 -22.15 -4.53 -6.41
N GLN A 300 -21.86 -3.26 -6.68
CA GLN A 300 -20.68 -2.58 -6.12
C GLN A 300 -20.67 -2.65 -4.59
N LEU A 301 -21.82 -2.46 -3.94
CA LEU A 301 -21.93 -2.54 -2.48
C LEU A 301 -21.68 -3.97 -1.96
N ILE A 302 -22.11 -5.00 -2.69
CA ILE A 302 -21.80 -6.41 -2.37
C ILE A 302 -20.31 -6.69 -2.52
N ARG A 303 -19.68 -6.22 -3.62
CA ARG A 303 -18.23 -6.36 -3.81
C ARG A 303 -17.43 -5.61 -2.75
N ARG A 304 -17.90 -4.44 -2.30
CA ARG A 304 -17.32 -3.72 -1.15
C ARG A 304 -17.48 -4.48 0.16
N GLY A 305 -18.55 -5.26 0.33
CA GLY A 305 -18.67 -6.21 1.43
C GLY A 305 -17.53 -7.23 1.45
N ARG A 306 -17.11 -7.75 0.29
CA ARG A 306 -15.93 -8.63 0.15
C ARG A 306 -14.63 -7.91 0.51
N TYR A 307 -14.50 -6.64 0.15
CA TYR A 307 -13.35 -5.81 0.53
C TYR A 307 -13.23 -5.69 2.06
N VAL A 308 -14.35 -5.45 2.74
CA VAL A 308 -14.43 -5.42 4.22
C VAL A 308 -14.11 -6.77 4.83
N GLU A 309 -14.68 -7.87 4.29
CA GLU A 309 -14.37 -9.24 4.73
C GLU A 309 -12.86 -9.50 4.70
N PHE A 310 -12.18 -9.13 3.61
CA PHE A 310 -10.73 -9.30 3.51
C PHE A 310 -9.98 -8.49 4.57
N ASN A 311 -10.25 -7.18 4.65
CA ASN A 311 -9.47 -6.29 5.51
C ASN A 311 -9.63 -6.63 7.00
N LEU A 312 -10.82 -7.05 7.44
CA LEU A 312 -11.06 -7.33 8.86
C LEU A 312 -10.65 -8.76 9.27
N VAL A 313 -10.66 -9.73 8.34
CA VAL A 313 -10.39 -11.13 8.67
C VAL A 313 -8.95 -11.56 8.33
N TYR A 314 -8.42 -11.13 7.19
CA TYR A 314 -7.19 -11.68 6.61
C TYR A 314 -6.03 -10.69 6.54
N ASP A 315 -6.30 -9.39 6.36
CA ASP A 315 -5.22 -8.42 6.15
C ASP A 315 -4.30 -8.30 7.37
N ARG A 316 -3.02 -8.69 7.18
CA ARG A 316 -2.00 -8.66 8.22
C ARG A 316 -1.75 -7.24 8.72
N GLY A 317 -1.78 -6.25 7.82
CA GLY A 317 -1.55 -4.84 8.15
C GLY A 317 -2.61 -4.27 9.08
N THR A 318 -3.89 -4.47 8.73
CA THR A 318 -5.05 -4.05 9.53
C THR A 318 -5.04 -4.73 10.90
N LYS A 319 -4.88 -6.06 10.95
CA LYS A 319 -4.85 -6.81 12.22
C LYS A 319 -3.69 -6.35 13.12
N PHE A 320 -2.49 -6.20 12.57
CA PHE A 320 -1.33 -5.72 13.34
C PHE A 320 -1.56 -4.30 13.86
N GLY A 321 -2.07 -3.39 13.02
CA GLY A 321 -2.39 -2.02 13.40
C GLY A 321 -3.38 -1.93 14.54
N LEU A 322 -4.49 -2.69 14.48
CA LEU A 322 -5.52 -2.70 15.52
C LEU A 322 -5.03 -3.28 16.85
N MET A 323 -4.08 -4.23 16.81
CA MET A 323 -3.49 -4.82 18.00
C MET A 323 -2.33 -4.00 18.58
N THR A 324 -1.84 -2.99 17.87
CA THR A 324 -0.72 -2.15 18.31
C THR A 324 -1.20 -1.05 19.26
N PRO A 325 -0.72 -1.00 20.52
CA PRO A 325 -1.11 0.05 21.46
C PRO A 325 -0.79 1.45 20.93
N GLY A 326 -1.72 2.39 21.12
CA GLY A 326 -1.56 3.78 20.67
C GLY A 326 -1.48 3.95 19.15
N ALA A 327 -1.94 2.96 18.37
CA ALA A 327 -2.15 3.14 16.95
C ALA A 327 -3.38 4.01 16.69
N ARG A 328 -3.33 4.84 15.64
CA ARG A 328 -4.44 5.73 15.27
C ARG A 328 -5.47 4.95 14.47
N ILE A 329 -6.48 4.42 15.15
CA ILE A 329 -7.52 3.53 14.60
C ILE A 329 -8.19 4.11 13.34
N GLU A 330 -8.52 5.41 13.34
CA GLU A 330 -9.10 6.09 12.17
C GLU A 330 -8.21 6.04 10.92
N SER A 331 -6.88 6.03 11.09
CA SER A 331 -5.94 5.90 9.96
C SER A 331 -5.88 4.47 9.41
N ILE A 332 -6.16 3.47 10.26
CA ILE A 332 -6.14 2.05 9.89
C ILE A 332 -7.46 1.70 9.18
N LEU A 333 -8.59 2.13 9.73
CA LEU A 333 -9.93 1.84 9.20
C LEU A 333 -10.33 2.77 8.04
N MET A 334 -9.47 3.72 7.66
CA MET A 334 -9.54 4.47 6.41
C MET A 334 -9.79 3.56 5.20
N SER A 335 -9.24 2.34 5.23
CA SER A 335 -9.36 1.35 4.16
C SER A 335 -10.77 0.81 3.95
N LEU A 336 -11.69 1.00 4.91
CA LEU A 336 -13.07 0.53 4.78
C LEU A 336 -13.87 1.50 3.89
N PRO A 337 -14.72 1.00 2.97
CA PRO A 337 -15.61 1.86 2.21
C PRO A 337 -16.62 2.56 3.13
N GLU A 338 -17.19 3.68 2.65
CA GLU A 338 -18.26 4.39 3.36
C GLU A 338 -19.51 3.50 3.50
N THR A 339 -19.88 2.81 2.42
CA THR A 339 -21.01 1.90 2.38
C THR A 339 -20.64 0.54 1.78
N ALA A 340 -21.17 -0.52 2.37
CA ALA A 340 -21.05 -1.91 1.93
C ALA A 340 -22.37 -2.65 2.21
N ARG A 341 -22.57 -3.81 1.57
CA ARG A 341 -23.81 -4.58 1.66
C ARG A 341 -23.54 -6.08 1.76
N TRP A 342 -24.28 -6.74 2.64
CA TRP A 342 -24.35 -8.20 2.74
C TRP A 342 -25.80 -8.63 2.55
N GLU A 343 -26.00 -9.64 1.72
CA GLU A 343 -27.31 -10.22 1.46
C GLU A 343 -27.22 -11.73 1.63
N TYR A 344 -28.20 -12.30 2.32
CA TYR A 344 -28.33 -13.74 2.41
C TYR A 344 -28.70 -14.30 1.03
N MET A 345 -27.85 -15.17 0.48
CA MET A 345 -28.03 -15.82 -0.83
C MET A 345 -28.42 -14.86 -1.97
N SER A 346 -27.63 -13.81 -2.18
CA SER A 346 -27.86 -12.86 -3.28
C SER A 346 -27.97 -13.54 -4.65
N ASP A 347 -28.91 -13.06 -5.47
CA ASP A 347 -29.09 -13.44 -6.87
C ASP A 347 -28.01 -12.84 -7.81
N MET A 348 -27.27 -11.85 -7.34
CA MET A 348 -26.27 -11.15 -8.13
C MET A 348 -25.08 -12.06 -8.48
N GLY A 349 -24.71 -12.10 -9.76
CA GLY A 349 -23.60 -12.93 -10.27
C GLY A 349 -23.93 -14.42 -10.48
N GLN A 350 -25.20 -14.83 -10.33
CA GLN A 350 -25.65 -16.20 -10.59
C GLN A 350 -25.97 -16.47 -12.08
N ASP A 351 -26.33 -15.42 -12.82
CA ASP A 351 -26.60 -15.53 -14.26
C ASP A 351 -25.27 -15.56 -15.04
N GLU A 352 -24.94 -16.70 -15.65
CA GLU A 352 -23.67 -16.92 -16.36
C GLU A 352 -23.41 -15.91 -17.49
N GLY A 353 -24.46 -15.32 -18.07
CA GLY A 353 -24.34 -14.30 -19.12
C GLY A 353 -24.07 -12.88 -18.59
N SER A 354 -24.21 -12.66 -17.28
CA SER A 354 -24.12 -11.34 -16.66
C SER A 354 -22.68 -10.83 -16.51
N GLU A 355 -22.52 -9.51 -16.48
CA GLU A 355 -21.21 -8.89 -16.23
C GLU A 355 -20.69 -9.18 -14.81
N GLU A 356 -21.59 -9.36 -13.84
CA GLU A 356 -21.24 -9.77 -12.48
C GLU A 356 -20.60 -11.18 -12.46
N ALA A 357 -21.18 -12.13 -13.20
CA ALA A 357 -20.65 -13.49 -13.31
C ALA A 357 -19.30 -13.53 -14.03
N LYS A 358 -19.10 -12.70 -15.07
CA LYS A 358 -17.81 -12.55 -15.75
C LYS A 358 -16.70 -12.14 -14.79
N LEU A 359 -16.96 -11.17 -13.91
CA LEU A 359 -16.00 -10.80 -12.87
C LEU A 359 -15.73 -11.99 -11.94
N LEU A 360 -16.76 -12.61 -11.37
CA LEU A 360 -16.60 -13.71 -10.42
C LEU A 360 -15.78 -14.88 -10.98
N LYS A 361 -15.91 -15.19 -12.28
CA LYS A 361 -15.10 -16.23 -12.93
C LYS A 361 -13.61 -15.95 -12.83
N VAL A 362 -13.21 -14.69 -13.03
CA VAL A 362 -11.80 -14.27 -12.95
C VAL A 362 -11.32 -14.18 -11.50
N LEU A 363 -12.20 -13.82 -10.56
CA LEU A 363 -11.84 -13.78 -9.14
C LEU A 363 -11.64 -15.19 -8.54
N LYS A 364 -12.42 -16.17 -8.99
CA LYS A 364 -12.25 -17.59 -8.60
C LYS A 364 -11.05 -18.23 -9.27
N HIS A 365 -10.70 -17.78 -10.47
CA HIS A 365 -9.60 -18.31 -11.27
C HIS A 365 -8.74 -17.15 -11.79
N PRO A 366 -7.83 -16.60 -10.96
CA PRO A 366 -6.91 -15.56 -11.39
C PRO A 366 -6.18 -15.97 -12.67
N ARG A 367 -6.03 -15.02 -13.60
CA ARG A 367 -5.41 -15.23 -14.91
C ARG A 367 -4.28 -14.25 -15.15
N GLU A 368 -3.50 -14.47 -16.19
CA GLU A 368 -2.52 -13.49 -16.65
C GLU A 368 -3.20 -12.39 -17.49
N TRP A 369 -2.71 -11.16 -17.31
CA TRP A 369 -3.21 -9.99 -18.02
C TRP A 369 -2.22 -9.46 -19.06
N VAL A 370 -0.92 -9.74 -18.93
CA VAL A 370 0.18 -9.20 -19.76
C VAL A 370 1.32 -10.19 -19.91
#